data_AF-A0AAW9NDI4-F1
#
_entry.id   AF-A0AAW9NDI4-F1
#
_cell.length_a   1.000
_cell.length_b   1.000
_cell.length_c   1.000
_cell.angle_alpha   90.00
_cell.angle_beta   90.00
_cell.angle_gamma   90.00
#
_symmetry.space_group_name_H-M   'P 1'
#
loop_
_entity.id
_entity.type
_entity.pdbx_description
1 polymer ?
#
loop_
_entity_poly.entity_id
_entity_poly.type
_entity_poly.pdbx_seq_one_letter_code
_entity_poly.pdbx_strand_id
1 'polypeptide(L)'
;MTVFTPNEEGPLRHARSFSMKFGGAKSNVAIGLSRLSHSSRWDSRLGEDEFGDAMQSFIRGEGDDVSYVSRDPISSGRTWC
;
A
#
# COMPACT_ATOMS: atom_id res chain seq x y z
N MET A 1 0.84 2.20 -3.40
CA MET A 1 2.11 2.96 -3.44
C MET A 1 2.76 2.90 -2.07
N THR A 2 4.08 2.85 -2.01
CA THR A 2 4.82 2.93 -0.74
C THR A 2 5.19 4.38 -0.47
N VAL A 3 4.93 4.86 0.74
CA VAL A 3 5.20 6.23 1.19
C VAL A 3 6.18 6.17 2.34
N PHE A 4 7.28 6.90 2.23
CA PHE A 4 8.25 7.04 3.31
C PHE A 4 8.01 8.36 4.03
N THR A 5 7.69 8.28 5.33
CA THR A 5 7.52 9.46 6.19
C THR A 5 8.74 9.57 7.09
N PRO A 6 9.44 10.72 7.14
CA PRO A 6 10.54 10.92 8.08
C PRO A 6 10.02 10.85 9.52
N ASN A 7 10.80 10.26 10.42
CA ASN A 7 10.45 10.21 11.86
C ASN A 7 10.97 11.42 12.64
N GLU A 8 11.71 12.30 11.96
CA GLU A 8 12.38 13.47 12.53
C GLU A 8 11.77 14.73 11.93
N GLU A 9 11.61 15.78 12.75
CA GLU A 9 11.16 17.08 12.28
C GLU A 9 12.28 17.85 11.58
N GLY A 10 11.93 18.61 10.55
CA GLY A 10 12.85 19.44 9.78
C GLY A 10 12.97 19.03 8.31
N PRO A 11 13.95 19.59 7.58
CA PRO A 11 14.07 19.34 6.15
C PRO A 11 14.35 17.87 5.84
N LEU A 12 13.61 17.31 4.88
CA LEU A 12 13.70 15.89 4.47
C LEU A 12 15.13 15.43 4.17
N ARG A 13 15.96 16.33 3.62
CA ARG A 13 17.38 16.08 3.29
C ARG A 13 18.26 15.71 4.50
N HIS A 14 17.81 15.99 5.73
CA HIS A 14 18.55 15.67 6.95
C HIS A 14 17.94 14.49 7.72
N ALA A 15 16.76 14.00 7.30
CA ALA A 15 16.12 12.87 7.94
C ALA A 15 16.96 11.60 7.71
N ARG A 16 17.27 10.89 8.79
CA ARG A 16 18.07 9.64 8.74
C ARG A 16 17.19 8.41 8.87
N SER A 17 16.00 8.57 9.45
CA SER A 17 15.06 7.50 9.68
C SER A 17 13.71 7.78 9.00
N PHE A 18 13.19 6.76 8.33
CA PHE A 18 11.91 6.82 7.63
C PHE A 18 11.02 5.67 8.09
N SER A 19 9.78 5.98 8.42
CA SER A 19 8.72 4.99 8.55
C SER A 19 8.09 4.71 7.20
N MET A 20 8.06 3.43 6.83
CA MET A 20 7.36 2.96 5.64
C MET A 20 5.87 2.86 5.92
N LYS A 21 5.05 3.47 5.06
CA LYS A 21 3.59 3.39 5.09
C LYS A 21 3.08 3.04 3.69
N PHE A 22 1.88 2.47 3.60
CA PHE A 22 1.22 2.22 2.32
C PHE A 22 0.17 3.30 2.07
N GLY A 23 0.18 3.86 0.87
CA GLY A 23 -0.71 4.93 0.46
C GLY A 23 -1.31 4.67 -0.93
N GLY A 24 -2.46 5.27 -1.17
CA GLY A 24 -3.13 5.27 -2.45
C GLY A 24 -4.60 5.63 -2.27
N ALA A 25 -5.12 6.51 -3.13
CA ALA A 25 -6.52 6.96 -3.03
C ALA A 25 -7.50 5.77 -2.98
N LYS A 26 -7.26 4.73 -3.80
CA LYS A 26 -8.06 3.51 -3.83
C LYS A 26 -7.95 2.68 -2.54
N SER A 27 -6.73 2.53 -2.00
CA SER A 27 -6.50 1.76 -0.76
C SER A 27 -7.17 2.43 0.45
N ASN A 28 -7.14 3.77 0.53
CA ASN A 28 -7.81 4.50 1.60
C ASN A 28 -9.33 4.34 1.55
N VAL A 29 -9.92 4.31 0.34
CA VAL A 29 -11.36 4.10 0.15
C VAL A 29 -11.76 2.65 0.51
N ALA A 30 -10.97 1.66 0.07
CA ALA A 30 -11.21 0.25 0.40
C ALA A 30 -11.20 0.01 1.91
N ILE A 31 -10.14 0.48 2.59
CA ILE A 31 -10.02 0.38 4.05
C ILE A 31 -11.17 1.11 4.76
N GLY A 32 -11.56 2.29 4.27
CA GLY A 32 -12.70 3.03 4.80
C GLY A 32 -14.03 2.27 4.69
N LEU A 33 -14.26 1.58 3.56
CA LEU A 33 -15.44 0.73 3.36
C LEU A 33 -15.41 -0.53 4.23
N SER A 34 -14.25 -1.19 4.36
CA SER A 34 -14.07 -2.34 5.25
C SER A 34 -14.40 -1.99 6.70
N ARG A 35 -13.93 -0.82 7.18
CA ARG A 35 -14.23 -0.31 8.53
C ARG A 35 -15.71 0.04 8.75
N LEU A 36 -16.44 0.32 7.69
CA LEU A 36 -17.90 0.53 7.73
C LEU A 36 -18.68 -0.79 7.61
N SER A 37 -18.01 -1.95 7.77
CA SER A 37 -18.59 -3.30 7.65
C SER A 37 -19.15 -3.61 6.25
N HIS A 38 -18.66 -2.92 5.23
CA HIS A 38 -18.97 -3.24 3.83
C HIS A 38 -17.90 -4.14 3.25
N SER A 39 -18.33 -5.15 2.49
CA SER A 39 -17.40 -5.99 1.72
C SER A 39 -16.76 -5.14 0.61
N SER A 40 -15.47 -4.92 0.74
CA SER A 40 -14.66 -4.13 -0.17
C SER A 40 -13.62 -5.04 -0.82
N ARG A 41 -13.47 -4.90 -2.14
CA ARG A 41 -12.48 -5.64 -2.93
C ARG A 41 -11.42 -4.68 -3.43
N TRP A 42 -10.18 -5.06 -3.25
CA TRP A 42 -9.04 -4.29 -3.71
C TRP A 42 -8.40 -4.95 -4.94
N ASP A 43 -8.69 -4.39 -6.11
CA ASP A 43 -8.09 -4.77 -7.39
C ASP A 43 -6.93 -3.82 -7.72
N SER A 44 -5.72 -4.38 -7.84
CA SER A 44 -4.50 -3.63 -8.08
C SER A 44 -3.40 -4.53 -8.65
N ARG A 45 -2.46 -3.94 -9.39
CA ARG A 45 -1.22 -4.63 -9.78
C ARG A 45 -0.08 -4.24 -8.86
N LEU A 46 0.62 -5.23 -8.33
CA LEU A 46 1.79 -5.07 -7.46
C LEU A 46 3.02 -5.70 -8.11
N GLY A 47 4.20 -5.15 -7.83
CA GLY A 47 5.45 -5.79 -8.21
C GLY A 47 5.64 -7.12 -7.49
N GLU A 48 6.41 -8.02 -8.09
CA GLU A 48 7.04 -9.15 -7.38
C GLU A 48 8.25 -8.65 -6.57
N ASP A 49 7.99 -7.77 -5.61
CA ASP A 49 8.98 -7.26 -4.67
C ASP A 49 8.43 -7.29 -3.23
N GLU A 50 9.34 -7.16 -2.26
CA GLU A 50 9.00 -7.11 -0.83
C GLU A 50 8.02 -5.97 -0.49
N PHE A 51 7.99 -4.90 -1.30
CA PHE A 51 7.04 -3.81 -1.14
C PHE A 51 5.61 -4.25 -1.52
N GLY A 52 5.47 -5.02 -2.60
CA GLY A 52 4.22 -5.64 -3.01
C GLY A 52 3.71 -6.63 -1.95
N ASP A 53 4.60 -7.47 -1.40
CA ASP A 53 4.25 -8.42 -0.33
C ASP A 53 3.78 -7.72 0.94
N ALA A 54 4.51 -6.69 1.35
CA ALA A 54 4.14 -5.90 2.52
C ALA A 54 2.82 -5.13 2.29
N MET A 55 2.57 -4.61 1.09
CA MET A 55 1.32 -3.92 0.76
C MET A 55 0.12 -4.89 0.74
N GLN A 56 0.27 -6.07 0.14
CA GLN A 56 -0.78 -7.10 0.12
C GLN A 56 -1.11 -7.56 1.55
N SER A 57 -0.08 -7.78 2.38
CA SER A 57 -0.24 -8.16 3.78
C SER A 57 -0.96 -7.07 4.59
N PHE A 58 -0.61 -5.80 4.37
CA PHE A 58 -1.27 -4.66 5.03
C PHE A 58 -2.77 -4.59 4.72
N ILE A 59 -3.15 -4.68 3.44
CA ILE A 59 -4.56 -4.55 3.02
C ILE A 59 -5.38 -5.77 3.44
N ARG A 60 -4.79 -6.97 3.37
CA ARG A 60 -5.41 -8.18 3.93
C ARG A 60 -5.67 -8.06 5.43
N GLY A 61 -4.78 -7.38 6.17
CA GLY A 61 -4.94 -7.11 7.60
C GLY A 61 -6.09 -6.17 7.93
N GLU A 62 -6.45 -5.26 7.02
CA GLU A 62 -7.60 -4.35 7.17
C GLU A 62 -8.94 -5.01 6.77
N GLY A 63 -8.93 -6.27 6.34
CA GLY A 63 -10.14 -7.05 6.06
C GLY A 63 -10.65 -6.98 4.62
N ASP A 64 -9.90 -6.33 3.72
CA ASP A 64 -10.25 -6.22 2.31
C ASP A 64 -9.91 -7.50 1.52
N ASP A 65 -10.74 -7.81 0.52
CA ASP A 65 -10.49 -8.94 -0.40
C ASP A 65 -9.39 -8.58 -1.41
N VAL A 66 -8.25 -9.26 -1.31
CA VAL A 66 -7.04 -9.08 -2.15
C VAL A 66 -6.89 -10.15 -3.24
N SER A 67 -7.91 -10.96 -3.49
CA SER A 67 -7.86 -12.08 -4.45
C SER A 67 -7.62 -11.66 -5.91
N TYR A 68 -7.86 -10.39 -6.25
CA TYR A 68 -7.68 -9.82 -7.59
C TYR A 68 -6.37 -9.05 -7.74
N VAL A 69 -5.45 -9.17 -6.78
CA VAL A 69 -4.14 -8.53 -6.89
C VAL A 69 -3.25 -9.32 -7.85
N SER A 70 -2.92 -8.71 -8.98
CA SER A 70 -1.98 -9.30 -9.95
C SER A 70 -0.55 -8.93 -9.60
N ARG A 71 0.35 -9.92 -9.63
CA ARG A 71 1.79 -9.74 -9.45
C ARG A 71 2.47 -9.59 -10.80
N ASP A 72 3.28 -8.55 -10.95
CA ASP A 72 4.03 -8.27 -12.18
C ASP A 72 5.55 -8.29 -11.88
N PRO A 73 6.31 -9.22 -12.47
CA PRO A 73 7.76 -9.33 -12.28
C PRO A 73 8.56 -8.16 -12.86
N ILE A 74 7.97 -7.33 -13.73
CA ILE A 74 8.68 -6.26 -14.46
C ILE A 74 8.41 -4.87 -13.86
N SER A 75 7.44 -4.74 -12.94
CA SER A 75 7.05 -3.44 -12.38
C SER A 75 7.58 -3.21 -10.97
N SER A 76 8.87 -2.92 -10.83
CA SER A 76 9.38 -2.29 -9.60
C SER A 76 8.75 -0.89 -9.45
N GLY A 77 7.70 -0.77 -8.63
CA GLY A 77 7.18 0.52 -8.16
C GLY A 77 6.09 1.24 -8.98
N ARG A 78 5.42 0.59 -9.96
CA ARG A 78 4.28 1.22 -10.68
C ARG A 78 2.97 0.48 -10.44
N THR A 79 2.18 0.98 -9.49
CA THR A 79 0.77 0.61 -9.37
C THR A 79 -0.01 1.27 -10.51
N TRP A 80 -0.41 0.50 -11.54
CA TRP A 80 -1.37 0.98 -12.54
C TRP A 80 -2.76 1.04 -11.91
N CYS A 81 -3.41 2.20 -12.02
CA CYS A 81 -4.80 2.39 -11.66
C CYS A 81 -5.73 1.83 -12.74
#